data_AF-A0A1Y4R6Y7-F1
#
_entry.id   AF-A0A1Y4R6Y7-F1
#
_cell.length_a   1.000
_cell.length_b   1.000
_cell.length_c   1.000
_cell.angle_alpha   90.00
_cell.angle_beta   90.00
_cell.angle_gamma   90.00
#
_symmetry.space_group_name_H-M   'P 1'
#
loop_
_entity.id
_entity.type
_entity.pdbx_description
1 polymer ?
#
loop_
_entity_poly.entity_id
_entity_poly.type
_entity_poly.pdbx_seq_one_letter_code
_entity_poly.pdbx_strand_id
1 'polypeptide(L)'
;MRGCRTHLKRSVHFKRERGAVMLSAIGFILMIVLMIVLIKSWVSPPVAFIGLPLVAALAAGFSIADIGGFIESGMDSMLSTAVLFVFSISYFTLMDETGLFDPIISALTKKAGGKVGMVVIALLLTTFVAHLDGSGATTFLIVVPAFLPIFRRLGLRRESLLAMMCGPYAVMNILPWGGPTMRAATVAGIETGDMYAFIIPGVVPF
;
A
#
# COMPACT_ATOMS: atom_id res chain seq x y z
N MET A 1 -47.26 -33.15 7.80
CA MET A 1 -46.03 -32.89 7.01
C MET A 1 -45.57 -31.43 6.93
N ARG A 2 -46.36 -30.40 7.31
CA ARG A 2 -45.94 -28.98 7.23
C ARG A 2 -44.97 -28.51 8.35
N GLY A 3 -45.01 -29.12 9.54
CA GLY A 3 -44.14 -28.73 10.68
C GLY A 3 -42.67 -29.15 10.56
N CYS A 4 -42.36 -30.22 9.82
CA CYS A 4 -40.97 -30.69 9.66
C CYS A 4 -40.14 -29.77 8.73
N ARG A 5 -40.79 -29.12 7.74
CA ARG A 5 -40.13 -28.19 6.81
C ARG A 5 -39.72 -26.85 7.45
N THR A 6 -40.48 -26.36 8.44
CA THR A 6 -40.16 -25.11 9.15
C THR A 6 -39.02 -25.29 10.14
N HIS A 7 -38.95 -26.43 10.84
CA HIS A 7 -37.81 -26.76 11.70
C HIS A 7 -36.52 -26.95 10.90
N LEU A 8 -36.58 -27.58 9.72
CA LEU A 8 -35.40 -27.75 8.86
C LEU A 8 -34.84 -26.40 8.36
N LYS A 9 -35.70 -25.48 7.90
CA LYS A 9 -35.28 -24.14 7.46
C LYS A 9 -34.63 -23.33 8.58
N ARG A 10 -35.19 -23.39 9.80
CA ARG A 10 -34.66 -22.68 10.97
C ARG A 10 -33.30 -23.25 11.41
N SER A 11 -33.13 -24.57 11.37
CA SER A 11 -31.86 -25.23 11.68
C SER A 11 -30.75 -24.95 10.66
N VAL A 12 -31.10 -24.83 9.37
CA VAL A 12 -30.14 -24.47 8.31
C VAL A 12 -29.70 -23.01 8.43
N HIS A 13 -30.63 -22.07 8.68
CA HIS A 13 -30.29 -20.67 8.95
C HIS A 13 -29.40 -20.51 10.19
N PHE A 14 -29.73 -21.19 11.29
CA PHE A 14 -28.97 -21.13 12.53
C PHE A 14 -27.58 -21.78 12.42
N LYS A 15 -27.41 -22.80 11.58
CA LYS A 15 -26.10 -23.40 11.29
C LYS A 15 -25.24 -22.50 10.39
N ARG A 16 -25.85 -21.78 9.45
CA ARG A 16 -25.19 -20.78 8.58
C ARG A 16 -24.73 -19.55 9.37
N GLU A 17 -25.55 -19.04 10.29
CA GLU A 17 -25.17 -17.93 11.18
C GLU A 17 -24.03 -18.31 12.13
N ARG A 18 -24.09 -19.50 12.77
CA ARG A 18 -23.01 -19.96 13.65
C ARG A 18 -21.68 -20.18 12.91
N GLY A 19 -21.73 -20.66 11.67
CA GLY A 19 -20.53 -20.77 10.82
C GLY A 19 -19.92 -19.40 10.49
N ALA A 20 -20.74 -18.41 10.15
CA ALA A 20 -20.27 -17.05 9.86
C ALA A 20 -19.62 -16.39 11.09
N VAL A 21 -20.22 -16.52 12.27
CA VAL A 21 -19.66 -15.95 13.52
C VAL A 21 -18.30 -16.58 13.86
N MET A 22 -18.13 -17.89 13.66
CA MET A 22 -16.86 -18.58 13.89
C MET A 22 -15.77 -18.08 12.93
N LEU A 23 -16.07 -17.97 11.64
CA LEU A 23 -15.13 -17.47 10.63
C LEU A 23 -14.73 -16.02 10.89
N SER A 24 -15.69 -15.15 11.22
CA SER A 24 -15.41 -13.76 11.57
C SER A 24 -14.53 -13.66 12.83
N ALA A 25 -14.79 -14.47 13.86
CA ALA A 25 -13.97 -14.48 15.08
C ALA A 25 -12.52 -14.91 14.79
N ILE A 26 -12.33 -15.94 13.96
CA ILE A 26 -10.99 -16.38 13.52
C ILE A 26 -10.28 -15.27 12.76
N GLY A 27 -10.99 -14.56 11.87
CA GLY A 27 -10.44 -13.41 11.15
C GLY A 27 -9.98 -12.27 12.06
N PHE A 28 -10.77 -11.90 13.07
CA PHE A 28 -10.37 -10.87 14.05
C PHE A 28 -9.19 -11.31 14.92
N ILE A 29 -9.17 -12.57 15.37
CA ILE A 29 -8.04 -13.12 16.13
C ILE A 29 -6.78 -13.11 15.27
N LEU A 30 -6.87 -13.56 14.02
CA LEU A 30 -5.76 -13.51 13.06
C LEU A 30 -5.21 -12.09 12.92
N MET A 31 -6.07 -11.08 12.87
CA MET A 31 -5.62 -9.69 12.76
C MET A 31 -4.88 -9.18 13.99
N ILE A 32 -5.39 -9.51 15.18
CA ILE A 32 -4.71 -9.16 16.44
C ILE A 32 -3.36 -9.86 16.53
N VAL A 33 -3.31 -11.16 16.23
CA VAL A 33 -2.07 -11.94 16.25
C VAL A 33 -1.06 -11.39 15.25
N LEU A 34 -1.49 -11.11 14.02
CA LEU A 34 -0.63 -10.52 13.00
C LEU A 34 -0.05 -9.19 13.48
N MET A 35 -0.87 -8.32 14.06
CA MET A 35 -0.42 -7.02 14.59
C MET A 35 0.61 -7.20 15.71
N ILE A 36 0.38 -8.11 16.66
CA ILE A 36 1.33 -8.40 17.76
C ILE A 36 2.65 -8.92 17.20
N VAL A 37 2.60 -9.89 16.28
CA VAL A 37 3.78 -10.52 15.68
C VAL A 37 4.62 -9.49 14.92
N LEU A 38 3.99 -8.60 14.16
CA LEU A 38 4.67 -7.56 13.41
C LEU A 38 5.28 -6.48 14.33
N ILE A 39 4.52 -6.00 15.33
CA ILE A 39 5.04 -5.02 16.30
C ILE A 39 6.21 -5.59 17.09
N LYS A 40 6.14 -6.87 17.49
CA LYS A 40 7.21 -7.56 18.21
C LYS A 40 8.40 -7.94 17.33
N SER A 41 8.28 -7.80 16.00
CA SER A 41 9.33 -8.16 15.03
C SER A 41 9.90 -9.57 15.20
N TRP A 42 9.06 -10.53 15.63
CA TRP A 42 9.49 -11.91 15.90
C TRP A 42 9.83 -12.69 14.63
N VAL A 43 9.18 -12.36 13.52
CA VAL A 43 9.41 -12.94 12.19
C VAL A 43 9.40 -11.82 11.17
N SER A 44 9.99 -12.07 10.00
CA SER A 44 9.90 -11.10 8.90
C SER A 44 8.43 -10.95 8.44
N PRO A 45 8.00 -9.74 8.04
CA PRO A 45 6.62 -9.52 7.62
C PRO A 45 6.11 -10.49 6.55
N PRO A 46 6.88 -10.82 5.48
CA PRO A 46 6.41 -11.78 4.48
C PRO A 46 6.08 -13.16 5.07
N VAL A 47 6.88 -13.64 6.03
CA VAL A 47 6.65 -14.92 6.70
C VAL A 47 5.37 -14.87 7.53
N ALA A 48 5.12 -13.77 8.24
CA ALA A 48 3.89 -13.59 9.01
C ALA A 48 2.65 -13.55 8.09
N PHE A 49 2.72 -12.79 6.99
CA PHE A 49 1.61 -12.62 6.04
C PHE A 49 1.26 -13.91 5.29
N ILE A 50 2.22 -14.82 5.07
CA ILE A 50 1.95 -16.12 4.43
C ILE A 50 1.56 -17.17 5.47
N GLY A 51 2.35 -17.30 6.54
CA GLY A 51 2.22 -18.39 7.50
C GLY A 51 0.95 -18.31 8.36
N LEU A 52 0.62 -17.12 8.89
CA LEU A 52 -0.50 -16.99 9.81
C LEU A 52 -1.87 -17.25 9.15
N PRO A 53 -2.17 -16.72 7.94
CA PRO A 53 -3.41 -17.07 7.24
C PRO A 53 -3.53 -18.55 6.91
N LEU A 54 -2.42 -19.23 6.56
CA LEU A 54 -2.42 -20.68 6.30
C LEU A 54 -2.78 -21.47 7.57
N VAL A 55 -2.16 -21.15 8.70
CA VAL A 55 -2.47 -21.80 9.99
C VAL A 55 -3.92 -21.53 10.40
N ALA A 56 -4.41 -20.30 10.21
CA ALA A 56 -5.80 -19.94 10.51
C ALA A 56 -6.81 -20.67 9.61
N ALA A 57 -6.52 -20.84 8.32
CA ALA A 57 -7.36 -21.59 7.40
C ALA A 57 -7.43 -23.08 7.76
N LEU A 58 -6.30 -23.69 8.13
CA LEU A 58 -6.27 -25.07 8.61
C LEU A 58 -7.03 -25.21 9.94
N ALA A 59 -6.87 -24.27 10.86
CA ALA A 59 -7.59 -24.27 12.15
C ALA A 59 -9.11 -24.06 11.97
N ALA A 60 -9.54 -23.35 10.92
CA ALA A 60 -10.94 -23.20 10.56
C ALA A 60 -11.55 -24.47 9.90
N GLY A 61 -10.74 -25.50 9.64
CA GLY A 61 -11.19 -26.78 9.09
C GLY A 61 -11.27 -26.83 7.56
N PHE A 62 -10.63 -25.88 6.87
CA PHE A 62 -10.56 -25.90 5.40
C PHE A 62 -9.59 -26.97 4.90
N SER A 63 -9.94 -27.60 3.78
CA SER A 63 -9.05 -28.57 3.13
C SER A 63 -7.92 -27.88 2.37
N ILE A 64 -6.87 -28.63 2.01
CA ILE A 64 -5.77 -28.13 1.18
C ILE A 64 -6.29 -27.63 -0.19
N ALA A 65 -7.32 -28.28 -0.73
CA ALA A 65 -7.96 -27.87 -1.97
C ALA A 65 -8.66 -26.51 -1.83
N ASP A 66 -9.38 -26.29 -0.72
CA ASP A 66 -10.05 -25.00 -0.45
C ASP A 66 -9.02 -23.87 -0.29
N ILE A 67 -7.92 -24.13 0.42
CA ILE A 67 -6.82 -23.18 0.58
C ILE A 67 -6.20 -22.83 -0.77
N GLY A 68 -5.99 -23.83 -1.65
CA GLY A 68 -5.54 -23.60 -3.02
C GLY A 68 -6.46 -22.66 -3.79
N GLY A 69 -7.77 -22.86 -3.69
CA GLY A 69 -8.76 -21.97 -4.29
C GLY A 69 -8.74 -20.54 -3.73
N PHE A 70 -8.50 -20.38 -2.41
CA PHE A 70 -8.32 -19.05 -1.80
C PHE A 70 -7.06 -18.34 -2.31
N ILE A 71 -5.98 -19.09 -2.51
CA ILE A 71 -4.73 -18.55 -3.06
C ILE A 71 -4.94 -18.10 -4.51
N GLU A 72 -5.57 -18.94 -5.34
CA GLU A 72 -5.87 -18.62 -6.74
C GLU A 72 -6.73 -17.35 -6.85
N SER A 73 -7.85 -17.31 -6.12
CA SER A 73 -8.71 -16.12 -6.09
C SER A 73 -7.98 -14.87 -5.57
N GLY A 74 -7.13 -15.03 -4.55
CA GLY A 74 -6.32 -13.94 -4.02
C GLY A 74 -5.29 -13.43 -5.03
N MET A 75 -4.64 -14.34 -5.76
CA MET A 75 -3.69 -14.01 -6.81
C MET A 75 -4.38 -13.28 -7.97
N ASP A 76 -5.52 -13.77 -8.45
CA ASP A 76 -6.26 -13.12 -9.54
C ASP A 76 -6.62 -11.68 -9.21
N SER A 77 -6.99 -11.40 -7.95
CA SER A 77 -7.30 -10.04 -7.50
C SER A 77 -6.09 -9.10 -7.41
N MET A 78 -4.87 -9.63 -7.28
CA MET A 78 -3.65 -8.86 -7.01
C MET A 78 -2.63 -8.87 -8.16
N LEU A 79 -2.75 -9.79 -9.12
CA LEU A 79 -1.75 -10.03 -10.15
C LEU A 79 -1.52 -8.78 -11.01
N SER A 80 -2.59 -8.15 -11.48
CA SER A 80 -2.51 -6.93 -12.31
C SER A 80 -1.77 -5.80 -11.58
N THR A 81 -2.09 -5.61 -10.29
CA THR A 81 -1.44 -4.64 -9.42
C THR A 81 0.04 -4.96 -9.19
N ALA A 82 0.37 -6.23 -8.94
CA ALA A 82 1.75 -6.67 -8.74
C ALA A 82 2.61 -6.44 -10.00
N VAL A 83 2.08 -6.75 -11.19
CA VAL A 83 2.76 -6.52 -12.47
C VAL A 83 3.05 -5.04 -12.68
N LEU A 84 2.08 -4.16 -12.39
CA LEU A 84 2.28 -2.71 -12.47
C LEU A 84 3.39 -2.24 -11.52
N PHE A 85 3.42 -2.73 -10.28
CA PHE A 85 4.47 -2.35 -9.32
C PHE A 85 5.85 -2.82 -9.77
N VAL A 86 6.00 -4.06 -10.23
CA VAL A 86 7.29 -4.57 -10.73
C VAL A 86 7.76 -3.75 -11.92
N PHE A 87 6.87 -3.50 -12.89
CA PHE A 87 7.19 -2.68 -14.06
C PHE A 87 7.62 -1.26 -13.68
N SER A 88 6.83 -0.56 -12.86
CA SER A 88 7.15 0.81 -12.44
C SER A 88 8.48 0.87 -11.68
N ILE A 89 8.69 -0.02 -10.70
CA ILE A 89 9.93 -0.03 -9.92
C ILE A 89 11.13 -0.26 -10.84
N SER A 90 11.07 -1.24 -11.74
CA SER A 90 12.16 -1.52 -12.67
C SER A 90 12.41 -0.38 -13.67
N TYR A 91 11.35 0.21 -14.23
CA TYR A 91 11.43 1.33 -15.18
C TYR A 91 12.06 2.57 -14.54
N PHE A 92 11.58 2.99 -13.37
CA PHE A 92 12.12 4.17 -12.68
C PHE A 92 13.52 3.93 -12.12
N THR A 93 13.85 2.71 -11.69
CA THR A 93 15.23 2.35 -11.30
C THR A 93 16.17 2.49 -12.50
N LEU A 94 15.78 2.00 -13.68
CA LEU A 94 16.58 2.15 -14.90
C LEU A 94 16.74 3.62 -15.33
N MET A 95 15.69 4.43 -15.20
CA MET A 95 15.77 5.88 -15.45
C MET A 95 16.74 6.60 -14.51
N ASP A 96 16.77 6.18 -13.24
CA ASP A 96 17.70 6.71 -12.25
C ASP A 96 19.15 6.31 -12.57
N GLU A 97 19.40 5.03 -12.88
CA GLU A 97 20.72 4.52 -13.27
C GLU A 97 21.29 5.18 -14.54
N THR A 98 20.40 5.59 -15.46
CA THR A 98 20.78 6.31 -16.69
C THR A 98 20.97 7.81 -16.49
N GLY A 99 20.73 8.32 -15.28
CA GLY A 99 20.90 9.73 -14.94
C GLY A 99 19.84 10.64 -15.56
N LEU A 100 18.67 10.11 -15.93
CA LEU A 100 17.60 10.90 -16.55
C LEU A 100 17.20 12.11 -15.68
N PHE A 101 17.30 11.97 -14.36
CA PHE A 101 16.97 13.01 -13.41
C PHE A 101 18.11 14.03 -13.18
N ASP A 102 19.36 13.71 -13.53
CA ASP A 102 20.54 14.56 -13.29
C ASP A 102 20.44 15.95 -13.93
N PRO A 103 19.97 16.12 -15.18
CA PRO A 103 19.82 17.44 -15.80
C PRO A 103 18.78 18.30 -15.10
N ILE A 104 17.69 17.68 -14.63
CA ILE A 104 16.60 18.37 -13.92
C ILE A 104 17.12 18.86 -12.57
N ILE A 105 17.84 18.01 -11.84
CA ILE A 105 18.45 18.31 -10.54
C ILE A 105 19.51 19.41 -10.69
N SER A 106 20.36 19.33 -11.71
CA SER A 106 21.39 20.33 -12.03
C SER A 106 20.77 21.69 -12.40
N ALA A 107 19.70 21.69 -13.20
CA ALA A 107 18.97 22.91 -13.55
C ALA A 107 18.32 23.57 -12.32
N LEU A 108 17.69 22.77 -11.45
CA LEU A 108 17.04 23.25 -10.23
C LEU A 108 18.07 23.78 -9.21
N THR A 109 19.20 23.09 -9.01
CA THR A 109 20.29 23.57 -8.13
C THR A 109 20.92 24.86 -8.63
N LYS A 110 21.17 24.97 -9.93
CA LYS A 110 21.73 26.17 -10.55
C LYS A 110 20.77 27.36 -10.45
N LYS A 111 19.45 27.12 -10.58
CA LYS A 111 18.41 28.15 -10.52
C LYS A 111 18.01 28.53 -9.08
N ALA A 112 18.15 27.63 -8.12
CA ALA A 112 17.81 27.89 -6.71
C ALA A 112 18.75 28.91 -6.05
N GLY A 113 19.98 29.09 -6.56
CA GLY A 113 20.83 30.24 -6.22
C GLY A 113 21.03 30.46 -4.72
N GLY A 114 21.32 29.40 -3.96
CA GLY A 114 21.53 29.46 -2.49
C GLY A 114 20.27 29.73 -1.66
N LYS A 115 19.11 30.01 -2.28
CA LYS A 115 17.87 30.33 -1.56
C LYS A 115 17.16 29.06 -1.14
N VAL A 116 17.12 28.81 0.17
CA VAL A 116 16.46 27.65 0.79
C VAL A 116 15.04 27.42 0.29
N GLY A 117 14.23 28.48 0.14
CA GLY A 117 12.84 28.37 -0.32
C GLY A 117 12.68 27.74 -1.71
N MET A 118 13.58 28.06 -2.66
CA MET A 118 13.54 27.47 -4.01
C MET A 118 13.91 25.99 -3.99
N VAL A 119 14.84 25.60 -3.11
CA VAL A 119 15.23 24.19 -2.94
C VAL A 119 14.09 23.38 -2.35
N VAL A 120 13.34 23.93 -1.39
CA VAL A 120 12.17 23.26 -0.82
C VAL A 120 11.08 23.07 -1.88
N ILE A 121 10.78 24.10 -2.68
CA ILE A 121 9.79 23.97 -3.76
C ILE A 121 10.24 22.91 -4.79
N ALA A 122 11.50 22.93 -5.19
CA ALA A 122 12.07 21.92 -6.08
C ALA A 122 11.94 20.50 -5.50
N LEU A 123 12.26 20.33 -4.22
CA LEU A 123 12.12 19.05 -3.51
C LEU A 123 10.68 18.54 -3.54
N LEU A 124 9.71 19.39 -3.21
CA LEU A 124 8.30 19.02 -3.16
C LEU A 124 7.80 18.61 -4.54
N LEU A 125 8.09 19.40 -5.58
CA LEU A 125 7.72 19.10 -6.96
C LEU A 125 8.35 17.81 -7.47
N THR A 126 9.65 17.60 -7.23
CA THR A 126 10.32 16.36 -7.60
C THR A 126 9.75 15.17 -6.83
N THR A 127 9.38 15.34 -5.56
CA THR A 127 8.72 14.29 -4.77
C THR A 127 7.36 13.91 -5.36
N PHE A 128 6.54 14.88 -5.77
CA PHE A 128 5.27 14.59 -6.45
C PHE A 128 5.48 13.81 -7.74
N VAL A 129 6.43 14.22 -8.58
CA VAL A 129 6.72 13.54 -9.85
C VAL A 129 7.29 12.14 -9.62
N ALA A 130 8.25 12.00 -8.72
CA ALA A 130 8.90 10.74 -8.41
C ALA A 130 7.99 9.76 -7.64
N HIS A 131 6.86 10.24 -7.11
CA HIS A 131 5.87 9.41 -6.44
C HIS A 131 4.57 9.23 -7.24
N LEU A 132 4.52 9.73 -8.49
CA LEU A 132 3.39 9.47 -9.39
C LEU A 132 3.21 7.97 -9.67
N ASP A 133 4.20 7.13 -9.42
CA ASP A 133 4.10 5.66 -9.54
C ASP A 133 3.53 4.98 -8.27
N GLY A 134 3.28 5.74 -7.20
CA GLY A 134 2.77 5.25 -5.93
C GLY A 134 3.75 4.38 -5.14
N SER A 135 5.03 4.34 -5.52
CA SER A 135 6.06 3.53 -4.87
C SER A 135 6.95 4.39 -3.99
N GLY A 136 7.00 4.09 -2.70
CA GLY A 136 7.89 4.82 -1.79
C GLY A 136 9.36 4.56 -2.08
N ALA A 137 9.72 3.31 -2.43
CA ALA A 137 11.11 2.93 -2.65
C ALA A 137 11.74 3.73 -3.80
N THR A 138 11.06 3.85 -4.93
CA THR A 138 11.52 4.64 -6.09
C THR A 138 11.64 6.11 -5.73
N THR A 139 10.66 6.68 -5.01
CA THR A 139 10.72 8.06 -4.55
C THR A 139 11.94 8.33 -3.65
N PHE A 140 12.26 7.44 -2.71
CA PHE A 140 13.47 7.58 -1.88
C PHE A 140 14.74 7.48 -2.70
N LEU A 141 14.80 6.55 -3.66
CA LEU A 141 15.97 6.38 -4.53
C LEU A 141 16.20 7.59 -5.42
N ILE A 142 15.16 8.28 -5.89
CA ILE A 142 15.31 9.47 -6.73
C ILE A 142 15.58 10.73 -5.88
N VAL A 143 14.76 10.97 -4.85
CA VAL A 143 14.73 12.25 -4.13
C VAL A 143 15.92 12.39 -3.17
N VAL A 144 16.29 11.34 -2.45
CA VAL A 144 17.33 11.42 -1.42
C VAL A 144 18.71 11.75 -2.01
N PRO A 145 19.26 10.99 -2.98
CA PRO A 145 20.58 11.31 -3.53
C PRO A 145 20.61 12.64 -4.27
N ALA A 146 19.50 13.05 -4.88
CA ALA A 146 19.37 14.34 -5.55
C ALA A 146 19.48 15.53 -4.58
N PHE A 147 18.74 15.49 -3.47
CA PHE A 147 18.59 16.67 -2.59
C PHE A 147 19.46 16.65 -1.33
N LEU A 148 19.88 15.47 -0.85
CA LEU A 148 20.77 15.35 0.30
C LEU A 148 22.10 16.14 0.16
N PRO A 149 22.83 16.13 -0.98
CA PRO A 149 24.04 16.93 -1.12
C PRO A 149 23.76 18.43 -1.07
N ILE A 150 22.61 18.87 -1.61
CA ILE A 150 22.19 20.28 -1.59
C ILE A 150 21.90 20.72 -0.16
N PHE A 151 21.14 19.92 0.58
CA PHE A 151 20.81 20.17 1.99
C PHE A 151 22.07 20.29 2.84
N ARG A 152 23.07 19.42 2.63
CA ARG A 152 24.36 19.51 3.34
C ARG A 152 25.12 20.81 3.02
N ARG A 153 25.15 21.25 1.76
CA ARG A 153 25.81 22.50 1.35
C ARG A 153 25.13 23.75 1.93
N LEU A 154 23.83 23.71 2.15
CA LEU A 154 23.04 24.80 2.73
C LEU A 154 22.98 24.75 4.28
N GLY A 155 23.64 23.78 4.92
CA GLY A 155 23.58 23.61 6.37
C GLY A 155 22.22 23.12 6.90
N LEU A 156 21.36 22.57 6.03
CA LEU A 156 20.06 22.04 6.40
C LEU A 156 20.16 20.63 7.00
N ARG A 157 19.26 20.33 7.94
CA ARG A 157 19.18 19.05 8.63
C ARG A 157 18.71 17.93 7.70
N ARG A 158 19.30 16.74 7.79
CA ARG A 158 18.92 15.59 6.93
C ARG A 158 17.50 15.10 7.25
N GLU A 159 17.09 15.23 8.49
CA GLU A 159 15.75 14.88 8.96
C GLU A 159 14.71 15.80 8.33
N SER A 160 15.06 17.06 8.04
CA SER A 160 14.14 18.00 7.38
C SER A 160 13.88 17.62 5.92
N LEU A 161 14.86 17.05 5.21
CA LEU A 161 14.67 16.49 3.87
C LEU A 161 13.61 15.38 3.90
N LEU A 162 13.79 14.41 4.82
CA LEU A 162 12.87 13.29 4.99
C LEU A 162 11.47 13.77 5.38
N ALA A 163 11.36 14.68 6.34
CA ALA A 163 10.07 15.24 6.75
C ALA A 163 9.35 15.95 5.59
N MET A 164 10.07 16.75 4.81
CA MET A 164 9.50 17.50 3.69
C MET A 164 9.10 16.61 2.51
N MET A 165 9.79 15.49 2.25
CA MET A 165 9.36 14.55 1.21
C MET A 165 8.25 13.60 1.69
N CYS A 166 8.28 13.14 2.94
CA CYS A 166 7.31 12.17 3.46
C CYS A 166 5.89 12.76 3.57
N GLY A 167 5.76 14.07 3.80
CA GLY A 167 4.46 14.75 3.80
C GLY A 167 3.67 14.59 2.49
N PRO A 168 4.13 15.14 1.37
CA PRO A 168 3.46 15.01 0.06
C PRO A 168 3.40 13.55 -0.42
N TYR A 169 4.44 12.75 -0.15
CA TYR A 169 4.42 11.29 -0.36
C TYR A 169 3.21 10.62 0.31
N ALA A 170 2.93 10.94 1.57
CA ALA A 170 1.82 10.34 2.30
C ALA A 170 0.45 10.75 1.70
N VAL A 171 0.32 12.00 1.25
CA VAL A 171 -0.93 12.48 0.63
C VAL A 171 -1.17 11.83 -0.73
N MET A 172 -0.12 11.66 -1.53
CA MET A 172 -0.19 11.02 -2.85
C MET A 172 -0.57 9.53 -2.79
N ASN A 173 -0.47 8.88 -1.64
CA ASN A 173 -0.98 7.51 -1.46
C ASN A 173 -2.50 7.38 -1.61
N ILE A 174 -3.22 8.50 -1.75
CA ILE A 174 -4.67 8.55 -2.02
C ILE A 174 -4.98 8.43 -3.51
N LEU A 175 -3.99 8.63 -4.40
CA LEU A 175 -4.17 8.47 -5.85
C LEU A 175 -4.78 7.10 -6.21
N PRO A 176 -5.51 6.99 -7.33
CA PRO A 176 -6.23 5.74 -7.66
C PRO A 176 -5.29 4.57 -7.93
N TRP A 177 -4.05 4.83 -8.33
CA TRP A 177 -3.01 3.82 -8.47
C TRP A 177 -2.09 3.72 -7.24
N GLY A 178 -2.38 4.47 -6.17
CA GLY A 178 -1.68 4.38 -4.90
C GLY A 178 -1.98 3.05 -4.20
N GLY A 179 -0.95 2.43 -3.60
CA GLY A 179 -1.09 1.14 -2.93
C GLY A 179 -2.19 1.08 -1.87
N PRO A 180 -2.33 2.09 -0.98
CA PRO A 180 -3.41 2.13 0.00
C PRO A 180 -4.81 2.23 -0.61
N THR A 181 -5.01 3.08 -1.62
CA THR A 181 -6.30 3.23 -2.30
C THR A 181 -6.71 1.96 -3.03
N MET A 182 -5.78 1.32 -3.77
CA MET A 182 -6.05 0.04 -4.43
C MET A 182 -6.46 -1.04 -3.42
N ARG A 183 -5.71 -1.19 -2.32
CA ARG A 183 -6.04 -2.19 -1.29
C ARG A 183 -7.39 -1.93 -0.63
N ALA A 184 -7.71 -0.67 -0.37
CA ALA A 184 -8.99 -0.30 0.22
C ALA A 184 -10.15 -0.56 -0.75
N ALA A 185 -9.96 -0.30 -2.05
CA ALA A 185 -10.95 -0.58 -3.10
C ALA A 185 -11.22 -2.08 -3.24
N THR A 186 -10.16 -2.91 -3.21
CA THR A 186 -10.30 -4.38 -3.25
C THR A 186 -11.11 -4.91 -2.08
N VAL A 187 -10.89 -4.39 -0.86
CA VAL A 187 -11.65 -4.82 0.33
C VAL A 187 -13.10 -4.32 0.27
N ALA A 188 -13.33 -3.12 -0.24
CA ALA A 188 -14.66 -2.55 -0.42
C ALA A 188 -15.44 -3.16 -1.60
N GLY A 189 -14.78 -3.92 -2.48
CA GLY A 189 -15.40 -4.54 -3.65
C GLY A 189 -15.87 -3.54 -4.70
N ILE A 190 -15.25 -2.36 -4.77
CA ILE A 190 -15.56 -1.30 -5.75
C ILE A 190 -14.36 -1.06 -6.66
N GLU A 191 -14.61 -0.46 -7.83
CA GLU A 191 -13.52 -0.05 -8.70
C GLU A 191 -12.69 1.05 -8.03
N THR A 192 -11.36 1.00 -8.20
CA THR A 192 -10.47 1.99 -7.59
C THR A 192 -10.74 3.41 -8.09
N GLY A 193 -11.20 3.56 -9.34
CA GLY A 193 -11.65 4.85 -9.89
C GLY A 193 -12.85 5.43 -9.15
N ASP A 194 -13.85 4.60 -8.85
CA ASP A 194 -15.03 5.00 -8.07
C ASP A 194 -14.66 5.36 -6.63
N MET A 195 -13.77 4.57 -6.02
CA MET A 195 -13.25 4.87 -4.69
C MET A 195 -12.52 6.22 -4.68
N TYR A 196 -11.69 6.48 -5.69
CA TYR A 196 -10.99 7.75 -5.80
C TYR A 196 -11.94 8.93 -5.99
N ALA A 197 -12.94 8.81 -6.88
CA ALA A 197 -13.96 9.84 -7.08
C ALA A 197 -14.72 10.19 -5.78
N PHE A 198 -14.97 9.19 -4.92
CA PHE A 198 -15.55 9.39 -3.60
C PHE A 198 -14.62 10.14 -2.63
N ILE A 199 -13.30 9.90 -2.70
CA ILE A 199 -12.32 10.46 -1.76
C ILE A 199 -11.84 11.86 -2.17
N ILE A 200 -11.78 12.20 -3.47
CA ILE A 200 -11.30 13.49 -3.99
C ILE A 200 -11.84 14.71 -3.21
N PRO A 201 -13.15 14.82 -2.90
CA PRO A 201 -13.69 15.98 -2.20
C PRO A 201 -13.14 16.18 -0.79
N GLY A 202 -12.61 15.14 -0.15
CA GLY A 202 -11.98 15.22 1.16
C GLY A 202 -10.48 15.59 1.10
N VAL A 203 -9.85 15.51 -0.07
CA VAL A 203 -8.41 15.76 -0.26
C VAL A 203 -8.13 17.15 -0.79
N VAL A 204 -8.99 17.65 -1.67
CA VAL A 204 -8.89 19.02 -2.22
C VAL A 204 -9.82 19.90 -1.40
N PRO A 205 -9.32 20.79 -0.53
CA PRO A 205 -10.17 21.80 0.08
C PRO A 205 -10.64 22.74 -1.05
N PHE A 206 -11.94 22.72 -1.32
CA PHE A 206 -12.62 23.71 -2.16
C PHE A 206 -12.87 25.00 -1.37
#